data_AF-A0A2T4DAF7-F1
#
_entry.id   AF-A0A2T4DAF7-F1
#
_cell.length_a   1.000
_cell.length_b   1.000
_cell.length_c   1.000
_cell.angle_alpha   90.00
_cell.angle_beta   90.00
_cell.angle_gamma   90.00
#
_symmetry.space_group_name_H-M   'P 1'
#
loop_
_entity.id
_entity.type
_entity.pdbx_description
1 polymer ?
#
loop_
_entity_poly.entity_id
_entity_poly.type
_entity_poly.pdbx_seq_one_letter_code
_entity_poly.pdbx_strand_id
1 'polypeptide(L)'
;NVYGIDMPSASELIAHDRTVEEIRELIGADWLLYQDLDDLTCVSDVNDGIEGWECSVFTGDYVTGDVDEAYLSRLDGLRNDEKRSESAGGTHGDNGIIDLHNDED
;
A
#
# COMPACT_ATOMS: atom_id res chain seq x y z
N ASN A 1 3.50 1.97 -3.01
CA ASN A 1 4.96 2.15 -2.89
C ASN A 1 5.61 1.25 -3.92
N VAL A 2 6.63 1.74 -4.61
CA VAL A 2 7.28 1.10 -5.76
C VAL A 2 8.69 0.58 -5.44
N TYR A 3 9.15 0.77 -4.19
CA TYR A 3 10.46 0.32 -3.70
C TYR A 3 10.39 -0.98 -2.88
N GLY A 4 9.44 -1.86 -3.20
CA GLY A 4 9.37 -3.22 -2.65
C GLY A 4 8.57 -3.38 -1.35
N ILE A 5 8.09 -2.29 -0.75
CA ILE A 5 7.05 -2.36 0.29
C ILE A 5 5.69 -2.42 -0.39
N ASP A 6 4.94 -3.50 -0.15
CA ASP A 6 3.58 -3.62 -0.68
C ASP A 6 2.63 -2.67 0.06
N MET A 7 1.92 -1.84 -0.70
CA MET A 7 0.95 -0.86 -0.21
C MET A 7 -0.27 -0.91 -1.13
N PRO A 8 -1.49 -0.71 -0.62
CA PRO A 8 -2.68 -0.60 -1.46
C PRO A 8 -2.61 0.62 -2.38
N SER A 9 -3.55 0.72 -3.34
CA SER A 9 -3.59 1.90 -4.23
C SER A 9 -3.79 3.18 -3.46
N ALA A 10 -3.38 4.32 -4.03
CA ALA A 10 -3.54 5.61 -3.37
C ALA A 10 -5.02 5.84 -2.96
N SER A 11 -5.96 5.49 -3.85
CA SER A 11 -7.40 5.54 -3.63
C SER A 11 -7.95 4.60 -2.54
N GLU A 12 -7.25 3.52 -2.22
CA GLU A 12 -7.59 2.58 -1.15
C GLU A 12 -7.10 3.07 0.22
N LEU A 13 -6.22 4.08 0.27
CA LEU A 13 -5.74 4.67 1.52
C LEU A 13 -6.80 5.62 2.10
N ILE A 14 -7.18 5.40 3.36
CA ILE A 14 -8.17 6.25 4.05
C ILE A 14 -7.73 7.73 4.11
N ALA A 15 -6.42 7.97 4.20
CA ALA A 15 -5.85 9.32 4.27
C ALA A 15 -5.77 10.03 2.91
N HIS A 16 -6.04 9.35 1.79
CA HIS A 16 -6.01 9.96 0.46
C HIS A 16 -7.13 10.99 0.32
N ASP A 17 -6.76 12.23 -0.05
CA ASP A 17 -7.66 13.38 -0.18
C ASP A 17 -8.56 13.65 1.04
N ARG A 18 -8.07 13.29 2.24
CA ARG A 18 -8.81 13.53 3.49
C ARG A 18 -7.96 14.22 4.54
N THR A 19 -8.61 15.09 5.28
CA THR A 19 -8.07 15.74 6.48
C THR A 19 -8.07 14.78 7.67
N VAL A 20 -7.27 15.09 8.69
CA VAL A 20 -7.21 14.29 9.93
C VAL A 20 -8.58 14.20 10.60
N GLU A 21 -9.35 15.29 10.60
CA GLU A 21 -10.73 15.33 11.11
C GLU A 21 -11.65 14.37 10.35
N GLU A 22 -11.61 14.37 9.02
CA GLU A 22 -12.43 13.46 8.20
C GLU A 22 -12.06 12.00 8.45
N ILE A 23 -10.77 11.70 8.58
CA ILE A 23 -10.29 10.34 8.90
C ILE A 23 -10.79 9.92 10.28
N ARG A 24 -10.68 10.80 11.28
CA ARG A 24 -11.15 10.56 12.65
C ARG A 24 -12.64 10.20 12.67
N GLU A 25 -13.46 10.96 11.95
CA GLU A 25 -14.90 10.70 11.86
C GLU A 25 -15.18 9.36 11.18
N LEU A 26 -14.49 9.05 10.09
CA LEU A 26 -14.66 7.79 9.34
C LEU A 26 -14.33 6.54 10.16
N ILE A 27 -13.30 6.61 10.99
CA ILE A 27 -12.92 5.48 11.87
C ILE A 27 -13.70 5.47 13.19
N GLY A 28 -14.47 6.53 13.49
CA GLY A 28 -15.24 6.65 14.73
C GLY A 28 -14.39 6.89 15.98
N ALA A 29 -13.25 7.57 15.85
CA ALA A 29 -12.34 7.80 16.96
C ALA A 29 -12.69 9.08 17.75
N ASP A 30 -12.59 9.02 19.07
CA ASP A 30 -12.72 10.19 19.94
C ASP A 30 -11.56 11.18 19.76
N TRP A 31 -10.39 10.70 19.34
CA TRP A 31 -9.23 11.53 19.00
C TRP A 31 -8.31 10.79 18.04
N LEU A 32 -7.68 11.53 17.13
CA LEU A 32 -6.71 11.03 16.16
C LEU A 32 -5.54 12.01 16.08
N LEU A 33 -4.33 11.48 16.08
CA LEU A 33 -3.09 12.24 15.93
C LEU A 33 -2.17 11.46 15.00
N TYR A 34 -1.53 12.16 14.06
CA TYR A 34 -0.42 11.63 13.27
C TYR A 34 0.89 12.19 13.80
N GLN A 35 1.97 11.41 13.67
CA GLN A 35 3.32 11.89 13.94
C GLN A 35 3.75 12.83 12.80
N ASP A 36 4.42 13.93 13.15
CA ASP A 36 5.00 14.84 12.18
C ASP A 36 6.19 14.19 11.46
N LEU A 37 6.32 14.44 10.16
CA LEU A 37 7.38 13.85 9.35
C LEU A 37 8.77 14.32 9.82
N ASP A 38 8.90 15.59 10.20
CA ASP A 38 10.14 16.14 10.74
C ASP A 38 10.57 15.39 12.01
N ASP A 39 9.61 15.10 12.90
CA ASP A 39 9.83 14.30 14.11
C ASP A 39 10.15 12.83 13.78
N LEU A 40 9.70 12.30 12.64
CA LEU A 40 10.10 10.96 12.21
C LEU A 40 11.57 10.91 11.74
N THR A 41 12.05 11.98 11.10
CA THR A 41 13.43 12.07 10.61
C THR A 41 14.48 12.23 11.72
N CYS A 42 14.06 12.50 12.97
CA CYS A 42 14.96 12.57 14.13
C CYS A 42 15.71 11.26 14.41
N VAL A 43 15.34 10.14 13.78
CA VAL A 43 16.14 8.90 13.80
C VAL A 43 17.58 9.14 13.32
N SER A 44 17.83 10.18 12.51
CA SER A 44 19.19 10.61 12.15
C SER A 44 20.08 10.88 13.38
N ASP A 45 19.52 11.29 14.52
CA ASP A 45 20.26 11.49 15.78
C ASP A 45 20.84 10.18 16.35
N VAL A 46 20.37 9.03 15.87
CA VAL A 46 20.86 7.70 16.28
C VAL A 46 22.07 7.27 15.43
N ASN A 47 22.21 7.79 14.20
CA ASN A 47 23.31 7.47 13.31
C ASN A 47 23.61 8.61 12.32
N ASP A 48 24.66 9.37 12.61
CA ASP A 48 25.14 10.50 11.81
C ASP A 48 25.55 10.13 10.37
N GLY A 49 25.71 8.83 10.07
CA GLY A 49 26.04 8.36 8.72
C GLY A 49 24.86 8.31 7.75
N ILE A 50 23.63 8.61 8.21
CA ILE A 50 22.43 8.62 7.37
C ILE A 50 22.11 10.07 6.96
N GLU A 51 22.38 10.39 5.70
CA GLU A 51 22.23 11.75 5.16
C GLU A 51 20.83 12.06 4.59
N GLY A 52 19.95 11.06 4.48
CA GLY A 52 18.61 11.24 3.93
C GLY A 52 17.72 10.02 4.06
N TRP A 53 16.41 10.25 3.92
CA TRP A 53 15.35 9.25 4.08
C TRP A 53 14.51 9.13 2.81
N GLU A 54 14.06 7.92 2.51
CA GLU A 54 13.05 7.66 1.49
C GLU A 54 11.67 7.85 2.13
N CYS A 55 11.02 8.99 1.85
CA CYS A 55 9.73 9.37 2.44
C CYS A 55 8.63 9.53 1.38
N SER A 56 8.75 8.85 0.23
CA SER A 56 7.84 9.03 -0.91
C SER A 56 6.39 8.70 -0.57
N VAL A 57 6.16 7.75 0.33
CA VAL A 57 4.80 7.37 0.77
C VAL A 57 4.09 8.45 1.59
N PHE A 58 4.84 9.40 2.14
CA PHE A 58 4.30 10.51 2.94
C PHE A 58 4.28 11.83 2.15
N THR A 59 5.32 12.07 1.34
CA THR A 59 5.54 13.35 0.64
C THR A 59 5.13 13.32 -0.82
N GLY A 60 5.02 12.13 -1.41
CA GLY A 60 4.91 11.95 -2.86
C GLY A 60 6.23 12.19 -3.61
N ASP A 61 7.33 12.52 -2.92
CA ASP A 61 8.64 12.75 -3.54
C ASP A 61 9.44 11.44 -3.61
N TYR A 62 9.53 10.89 -4.81
CA TYR A 62 10.24 9.65 -5.09
C TYR A 62 11.68 9.94 -5.50
N VAL A 63 12.63 9.50 -4.67
CA VAL A 63 14.07 9.79 -4.80
C VAL A 63 14.67 9.38 -6.16
N THR A 64 14.07 8.42 -6.88
CA THR A 64 14.54 7.97 -8.19
C THR A 64 14.13 8.91 -9.34
N GLY A 65 13.20 9.84 -9.12
CA GLY A 65 12.81 10.88 -10.08
C GLY A 65 12.09 10.39 -11.34
N ASP A 66 11.85 9.08 -11.46
CA ASP A 66 11.17 8.41 -12.57
C ASP A 66 9.75 7.93 -12.21
N VAL A 67 9.32 8.19 -10.98
CA VAL A 67 8.00 7.85 -10.46
C VAL A 67 7.15 9.11 -10.49
N ASP A 68 6.23 9.17 -11.44
CA ASP A 68 5.22 10.21 -11.53
C ASP A 68 3.82 9.65 -11.24
N GLU A 69 2.85 10.53 -11.11
CA GLU A 69 1.46 10.16 -10.85
C GLU A 69 0.87 9.28 -11.97
N ALA A 70 1.33 9.46 -13.21
CA ALA A 70 0.94 8.61 -14.33
C ALA A 70 1.45 7.17 -14.17
N TYR A 71 2.67 6.99 -13.67
CA TYR A 71 3.24 5.68 -13.35
C TYR A 71 2.46 4.99 -12.23
N LEU A 72 2.14 5.72 -11.14
CA LEU A 72 1.35 5.18 -10.04
C LEU A 72 -0.06 4.77 -10.49
N SER A 73 -0.74 5.63 -11.26
CA SER A 73 -2.07 5.34 -11.80
C SER A 73 -2.08 4.09 -12.70
N ARG A 74 -1.02 3.91 -13.52
CA ARG A 74 -0.85 2.71 -14.34
C ARG A 74 -0.68 1.45 -13.47
N LEU A 75 0.08 1.54 -12.39
CA LEU A 75 0.33 0.42 -11.48
C LEU A 75 -0.93 0.02 -10.70
N ASP A 76 -1.74 1.01 -10.31
CA ASP A 76 -3.07 0.80 -9.71
C ASP A 76 -4.04 0.12 -10.70
N GLY A 77 -4.01 0.51 -11.97
CA GLY A 77 -4.79 -0.14 -13.03
C GLY A 77 -4.45 -1.61 -13.21
N LEU A 78 -3.15 -1.94 -13.26
CA LEU A 78 -2.68 -3.33 -13.39
C LEU A 78 -3.15 -4.21 -12.22
N ARG A 79 -3.06 -3.69 -10.98
CA ARG A 79 -3.54 -4.40 -9.78
C ARG A 79 -5.04 -4.62 -9.75
N ASN A 80 -5.82 -3.64 -10.21
CA ASN A 80 -7.27 -3.77 -10.31
C ASN A 80 -7.68 -4.83 -11.34
N ASP A 81 -6.95 -4.93 -12.46
CA ASP A 81 -7.19 -5.95 -13.47
C ASP A 81 -6.78 -7.35 -12.98
N GLU A 82 -5.69 -7.49 -12.22
CA GLU A 82 -5.32 -8.75 -11.57
C GLU A 82 -6.40 -9.20 -10.57
N LYS A 83 -6.82 -8.33 -9.64
CA LYS A 83 -7.91 -8.63 -8.68
C LYS A 83 -9.23 -8.99 -9.38
N ARG A 84 -9.53 -8.37 -10.54
CA ARG A 84 -10.70 -8.71 -11.37
C ARG A 84 -10.56 -10.05 -12.08
N SER A 85 -9.36 -10.41 -12.54
CA SER A 85 -9.11 -11.69 -13.18
C SER A 85 -9.24 -12.87 -12.22
N GLU A 86 -8.80 -12.70 -10.96
CA GLU A 86 -9.00 -13.69 -9.89
C GLU A 86 -10.48 -13.85 -9.51
N SER A 87 -11.22 -12.73 -9.41
CA SER A 87 -12.64 -12.76 -9.07
C SER A 87 -13.55 -13.20 -10.22
N ALA A 88 -13.12 -13.06 -11.48
CA ALA A 88 -13.83 -13.57 -12.66
C ALA A 88 -13.61 -15.07 -12.93
N GLY A 89 -12.64 -15.71 -12.26
CA GLY A 89 -12.45 -17.18 -12.27
C GLY A 89 -13.39 -17.94 -11.32
N GLY A 90 -14.19 -17.24 -10.52
CA GLY A 90 -15.00 -17.81 -9.43
C GLY A 90 -16.45 -18.10 -9.79
N THR A 91 -16.71 -19.13 -10.60
CA THR A 91 -18.03 -19.79 -10.62
C THR A 91 -17.89 -21.31 -10.68
N HIS A 92 -17.76 -21.97 -9.51
CA HIS A 92 -18.69 -23.02 -9.02
C HIS A 92 -18.13 -23.80 -7.83
N GLY A 93 -18.88 -23.83 -6.73
CA GLY A 93 -19.05 -25.03 -5.90
C GLY A 93 -18.00 -25.31 -4.83
N ASP A 94 -18.22 -24.79 -3.63
CA ASP A 94 -17.94 -25.55 -2.42
C ASP A 94 -18.77 -26.84 -2.45
N ASN A 95 -18.11 -27.99 -2.66
CA ASN A 95 -18.44 -29.29 -2.10
C ASN A 95 -17.32 -30.28 -2.44
N GLY A 96 -16.69 -30.81 -1.39
CA GLY A 96 -15.37 -31.42 -1.44
C GLY A 96 -15.19 -32.66 -2.32
N ILE A 97 -13.93 -32.85 -2.72
CA ILE A 97 -13.21 -34.13 -2.73
C ILE A 97 -11.71 -33.80 -2.79
N ILE A 98 -10.98 -34.30 -1.80
CA ILE A 98 -9.53 -34.42 -1.80
C ILE A 98 -9.21 -35.52 -2.81
N ASP A 99 -8.59 -35.18 -3.94
CA ASP A 99 -8.05 -36.21 -4.85
C ASP A 99 -6.53 -36.28 -4.70
N LEU A 100 -6.12 -37.22 -3.84
CA LEU A 100 -4.75 -37.71 -3.69
C LEU A 100 -4.42 -38.52 -4.95
N HIS A 101 -3.61 -37.99 -5.84
CA HIS A 101 -2.97 -38.82 -6.86
C HIS A 101 -1.60 -39.27 -6.38
N ASN A 102 -1.51 -40.58 -6.17
CA ASN A 102 -0.34 -41.38 -5.86
C ASN A 102 0.46 -41.57 -7.15
N ASP A 103 1.63 -40.95 -7.26
CA ASP A 103 2.57 -41.26 -8.32
C ASP A 103 3.26 -42.59 -7.96
N GLU A 104 2.86 -43.67 -8.63
CA GLU A 104 3.66 -44.89 -8.73
C GLU A 104 4.79 -44.67 -9.74
N ASP A 105 6.04 -44.78 -9.28
CA ASP A 105 7.19 -45.27 -10.05
C ASP A 105 7.97 -46.28 -9.19
#